data_AF-A0A0A2CLY6-F1
#
_entry.id   AF-A0A0A2CLY6-F1
#
_cell.length_a   1.000
_cell.length_b   1.000
_cell.length_c   1.000
_cell.angle_alpha   90.00
_cell.angle_beta   90.00
_cell.angle_gamma   90.00
#
_symmetry.space_group_name_H-M   'P 1'
#
loop_
_entity.id
_entity.type
_entity.pdbx_description
1 polymer ?
#
loop_
_entity_poly.entity_id
_entity_poly.type
_entity_poly.pdbx_seq_one_letter_code
_entity_poly.pdbx_strand_id
1 'polypeptide(L)'
;MVQSRPVLTPDLFDQALSNASLTTEEEAFIEFVRYTGVIDELILRKGLSLSAKPPALCRLSDICEKIGAVIPDHFSAAMKWSAEQNEDKIAWKGNLICNIAFNGDGIELSPNAGTTLYYTYVVHQELFIGLGF
;
A
#
# COMPACT_ATOMS: atom_id res chain seq x y z
N MET A 1 -2.02 8.58 24.01
CA MET A 1 -2.67 7.39 23.43
C MET A 1 -2.11 7.22 22.04
N VAL A 2 -1.64 6.02 21.67
CA VAL A 2 -1.21 5.74 20.30
C VAL A 2 -2.47 5.75 19.43
N GLN A 3 -2.51 6.62 18.42
CA GLN A 3 -3.65 6.69 17.51
C GLN A 3 -3.69 5.40 16.68
N SER A 4 -4.83 4.68 16.73
CA SER A 4 -4.99 3.45 15.97
C SER A 4 -5.05 3.73 14.47
N ARG A 5 -4.53 2.78 13.67
CA ARG A 5 -4.63 2.85 12.21
C ARG A 5 -6.11 2.87 11.79
N PRO A 6 -6.51 3.77 10.86
CA PRO A 6 -7.83 3.69 10.23
C PRO A 6 -7.99 2.37 9.47
N VAL A 7 -9.07 1.64 9.75
CA VAL A 7 -9.39 0.36 9.10
C VAL A 7 -10.46 0.59 8.03
N LEU A 8 -10.29 -0.03 6.86
CA LEU A 8 -11.23 0.05 5.74
C LEU A 8 -11.71 -1.36 5.40
N THR A 9 -13.01 -1.62 5.53
CA THR A 9 -13.56 -2.94 5.21
C THR A 9 -13.35 -3.29 3.72
N PRO A 10 -13.18 -4.59 3.38
CA PRO A 10 -13.04 -5.01 1.99
C PRO A 10 -14.18 -4.49 1.09
N ASP A 11 -15.44 -4.57 1.54
CA ASP A 11 -16.60 -4.10 0.76
C ASP A 11 -16.51 -2.61 0.38
N LEU A 12 -16.11 -1.76 1.34
CA LEU A 12 -15.93 -0.32 1.10
C LEU A 12 -14.74 -0.05 0.20
N PHE A 13 -13.66 -0.84 0.33
CA PHE A 13 -12.51 -0.73 -0.56
C PHE A 13 -12.85 -1.15 -1.98
N ASP A 14 -13.58 -2.25 -2.17
CA ASP A 14 -14.02 -2.73 -3.48
C ASP A 14 -15.01 -1.76 -4.15
N GLN A 15 -15.89 -1.13 -3.36
CA GLN A 15 -16.71 0.00 -3.82
C GLN A 15 -15.86 1.20 -4.23
N ALA A 16 -14.83 1.56 -3.45
CA ALA A 16 -13.93 2.66 -3.79
C ALA A 16 -13.14 2.36 -5.07
N LEU A 17 -12.67 1.11 -5.23
CA LEU A 17 -11.96 0.63 -6.40
C LEU A 17 -12.85 0.69 -7.65
N SER A 18 -14.10 0.22 -7.57
CA SER A 18 -15.06 0.22 -8.68
C SER A 18 -15.48 1.62 -9.12
N ASN A 19 -15.48 2.57 -8.19
CA ASN A 19 -15.83 3.97 -8.46
C ASN A 19 -14.61 4.84 -8.79
N ALA A 20 -13.40 4.34 -8.56
CA ALA A 20 -12.19 5.03 -8.98
C ALA A 20 -12.06 4.90 -10.50
N SER A 21 -11.71 6.00 -11.19
CA SER A 21 -11.46 5.99 -12.63
C SER A 21 -10.09 5.37 -12.94
N LEU A 22 -9.89 4.11 -12.54
CA LEU A 22 -8.68 3.35 -12.79
C LEU A 22 -8.68 2.82 -14.22
N THR A 23 -7.48 2.68 -14.79
CA THR A 23 -7.32 1.89 -16.02
C THR A 23 -7.28 0.41 -15.68
N THR A 24 -7.50 -0.44 -16.68
CA THR A 24 -7.37 -1.91 -16.53
C THR A 24 -5.99 -2.34 -16.02
N GLU A 25 -4.93 -1.61 -16.38
CA GLU A 25 -3.58 -1.87 -15.87
C GLU A 25 -3.47 -1.53 -14.38
N GLU A 26 -4.11 -0.46 -13.92
CA GLU A 26 -4.12 -0.03 -12.53
C GLU A 26 -4.97 -0.97 -11.66
N GLU A 27 -6.11 -1.44 -12.15
CA GLU A 27 -6.91 -2.48 -11.51
C GLU A 27 -6.11 -3.77 -11.35
N ALA A 28 -5.47 -4.24 -12.44
CA ALA A 28 -4.61 -5.43 -12.40
C ALA A 28 -3.42 -5.25 -11.44
N PHE A 29 -2.88 -4.04 -11.32
CA PHE A 29 -1.83 -3.72 -10.35
C PHE A 29 -2.34 -3.93 -8.92
N ILE A 30 -3.51 -3.40 -8.58
CA ILE A 30 -4.09 -3.53 -7.23
C ILE A 30 -4.43 -4.98 -6.91
N GLU A 31 -5.02 -5.70 -7.86
CA GLU A 31 -5.32 -7.13 -7.69
C GLU A 31 -4.04 -7.95 -7.47
N PHE A 32 -2.97 -7.69 -8.22
CA PHE A 32 -1.68 -8.32 -8.00
C PHE A 32 -1.12 -8.02 -6.60
N VAL A 33 -1.22 -6.77 -6.13
CA VAL A 33 -0.79 -6.38 -4.78
C VAL A 33 -1.59 -7.15 -3.72
N ARG A 34 -2.93 -7.13 -3.78
CA ARG A 34 -3.82 -7.82 -2.83
C ARG A 34 -3.59 -9.32 -2.80
N TYR A 35 -3.35 -9.92 -3.96
CA TYR A 35 -3.08 -11.35 -4.09
C TYR A 35 -1.71 -11.73 -3.52
N THR A 36 -0.68 -10.95 -3.83
CA THR A 36 0.70 -11.25 -3.42
C THR A 36 0.91 -11.02 -1.92
N GLY A 37 0.26 -10.01 -1.34
CA GLY A 37 0.26 -9.74 0.11
C GLY A 37 1.55 -9.16 0.68
N VAL A 38 2.71 -9.46 0.09
CA VAL A 38 4.00 -8.87 0.42
C VAL A 38 4.64 -8.35 -0.86
N ILE A 39 4.98 -7.07 -0.87
CA ILE A 39 5.46 -6.37 -2.06
C ILE A 39 6.74 -5.60 -1.78
N ASP A 40 7.57 -5.49 -2.81
CA ASP A 40 8.67 -4.54 -2.90
C ASP A 40 8.79 -4.09 -4.36
N GLU A 41 9.70 -3.16 -4.63
CA GLU A 41 9.94 -2.63 -5.98
C GLU A 41 10.27 -3.73 -7.01
N LEU A 42 10.99 -4.78 -6.61
CA LEU A 42 11.41 -5.87 -7.49
C LEU A 42 10.28 -6.86 -7.76
N ILE A 43 9.50 -7.22 -6.74
CA ILE A 43 8.33 -8.10 -6.81
C ILE A 43 7.31 -7.48 -7.76
N LEU A 44 6.94 -6.22 -7.55
CA LEU A 44 5.97 -5.53 -8.40
C LEU A 44 6.45 -5.45 -9.84
N ARG A 45 7.72 -5.06 -10.03
CA ARG A 45 8.30 -4.93 -11.36
C ARG A 45 8.31 -6.23 -12.14
N LYS A 46 8.73 -7.32 -11.51
CA LYS A 46 8.75 -8.65 -12.16
C LYS A 46 7.35 -9.20 -12.37
N GLY A 47 6.49 -9.11 -11.35
CA GLY A 47 5.13 -9.64 -11.39
C GLY A 47 4.25 -8.97 -12.44
N LEU A 48 4.42 -7.66 -12.61
CA LEU A 48 3.63 -6.85 -13.55
C LEU A 48 4.39 -6.46 -14.82
N SER A 49 5.59 -7.01 -15.03
CA SER A 49 6.44 -6.73 -16.22
C SER A 49 6.68 -5.23 -16.48
N LEU A 50 6.88 -4.45 -15.41
CA LEU A 50 6.94 -2.99 -15.48
C LEU A 50 8.27 -2.49 -16.06
N SER A 51 8.19 -1.45 -16.90
CA SER A 51 9.36 -0.71 -17.39
C SER A 51 10.14 -0.05 -16.25
N ALA A 52 11.44 0.20 -16.46
CA ALA A 52 12.36 0.77 -15.47
C ALA A 52 11.82 2.02 -14.74
N LYS A 53 11.06 2.87 -15.42
CA LYS A 53 10.51 4.12 -14.88
C LYS A 53 9.03 4.29 -15.28
N PRO A 54 8.21 4.95 -14.42
CA PRO A 54 8.51 5.33 -13.04
C PRO A 54 8.67 4.10 -12.12
N PRO A 55 9.24 4.25 -10.90
CA PRO A 55 9.28 3.19 -9.90
C PRO A 55 7.89 2.58 -9.66
N ALA A 56 7.84 1.27 -9.41
CA ALA A 56 6.57 0.57 -9.20
C ALA A 56 5.81 1.12 -8.00
N LEU A 57 6.52 1.46 -6.92
CA LEU A 57 5.94 2.09 -5.74
C LEU A 57 5.36 3.49 -6.04
N CYS A 58 5.95 4.27 -6.95
CA CYS A 58 5.34 5.54 -7.38
C CYS A 58 4.00 5.30 -8.06
N ARG A 59 3.91 4.30 -8.96
CA ARG A 59 2.65 3.92 -9.60
C ARG A 59 1.60 3.52 -8.56
N LEU A 60 1.99 2.73 -7.56
CA LEU A 60 1.09 2.34 -6.48
C LEU A 60 0.56 3.56 -5.71
N SER A 61 1.41 4.52 -5.41
CA SER A 61 1.04 5.78 -4.74
C SER A 61 0.00 6.56 -5.56
N ASP A 62 0.19 6.66 -6.88
CA ASP A 62 -0.74 7.35 -7.78
C ASP A 62 -2.11 6.64 -7.85
N ILE A 63 -2.10 5.30 -7.88
CA ILE A 63 -3.33 4.51 -7.84
C ILE A 63 -4.05 4.71 -6.50
N CYS A 64 -3.32 4.65 -5.38
CA CYS A 64 -3.89 4.88 -4.05
C CYS A 64 -4.48 6.30 -3.90
N GLU A 65 -3.92 7.29 -4.57
CA GLU A 65 -4.50 8.64 -4.62
C GLU A 65 -5.84 8.67 -5.37
N LYS A 66 -5.93 7.98 -6.51
CA LYS A 66 -7.19 7.86 -7.26
C LYS A 66 -8.28 7.16 -6.43
N ILE A 67 -7.94 6.07 -5.76
CA ILE A 67 -8.87 5.37 -4.86
C ILE A 67 -9.22 6.27 -3.67
N GLY A 68 -8.22 6.91 -3.07
CA GLY A 68 -8.38 7.82 -1.94
C GLY A 68 -9.30 9.00 -2.22
N ALA A 69 -9.34 9.49 -3.46
CA ALA A 69 -10.27 10.55 -3.88
C ALA A 69 -11.75 10.13 -3.80
N VAL A 70 -12.05 8.84 -3.86
CA VAL A 70 -13.42 8.29 -3.70
C VAL A 70 -13.81 8.16 -2.22
N ILE A 71 -12.83 7.98 -1.33
CA ILE A 71 -13.00 7.81 0.12
C ILE A 71 -12.18 8.86 0.89
N PRO A 72 -12.44 10.16 0.67
CA PRO A 72 -11.54 11.25 1.08
C PRO A 72 -11.34 11.33 2.60
N ASP A 73 -12.38 11.07 3.39
CA ASP A 73 -12.29 11.10 4.86
C ASP A 73 -11.38 9.99 5.38
N HIS A 74 -11.54 8.78 4.85
CA HIS A 74 -10.69 7.65 5.21
C HIS A 74 -9.25 7.86 4.76
N PHE A 75 -9.05 8.30 3.51
CA PHE A 75 -7.73 8.58 2.98
C PHE A 75 -7.00 9.65 3.79
N SER A 76 -7.69 10.74 4.14
CA SER A 76 -7.13 11.81 4.99
C SER A 76 -6.76 11.30 6.38
N ALA A 77 -7.60 10.47 6.99
CA ALA A 77 -7.30 9.84 8.27
C ALA A 77 -6.07 8.92 8.17
N ALA A 78 -5.96 8.13 7.10
CA ALA A 78 -4.84 7.22 6.87
C ALA A 78 -3.53 7.99 6.64
N MET A 79 -3.56 9.09 5.87
CA MET A 79 -2.40 9.95 5.65
C MET A 79 -1.94 10.65 6.93
N LYS A 80 -2.88 11.16 7.73
CA LYS A 80 -2.57 11.75 9.04
C LYS A 80 -1.91 10.72 9.96
N TRP A 81 -2.51 9.55 10.10
CA TRP A 81 -1.95 8.47 10.90
C TRP A 81 -0.56 8.05 10.40
N SER A 82 -0.38 7.90 9.09
CA SER A 82 0.90 7.56 8.46
C SER A 82 2.00 8.58 8.79
N ALA A 83 1.69 9.87 8.70
CA ALA A 83 2.66 10.92 9.01
C ALA A 83 3.06 10.88 10.49
N GLU A 84 2.14 10.52 11.39
CA GLU A 84 2.42 10.40 12.83
C GLU A 84 3.33 9.21 13.18
N GLN A 85 3.41 8.19 12.31
CA GLN A 85 4.32 7.05 12.49
C GLN A 85 5.75 7.32 11.99
N ASN A 86 5.94 8.40 11.24
CA ASN A 86 7.22 8.71 10.61
C ASN A 86 7.88 9.91 11.29
N GLU A 87 9.16 9.80 11.65
CA GLU A 87 9.89 10.87 12.35
C GLU A 87 9.93 12.19 11.55
N ASP A 88 10.02 12.09 10.22
CA ASP A 88 10.03 13.23 9.30
C ASP A 88 8.62 13.74 8.94
N LYS A 89 7.57 13.14 9.53
CA LYS A 89 6.15 13.44 9.27
C LYS A 89 5.74 13.31 7.80
N ILE A 90 6.39 12.41 7.08
CA ILE A 90 6.07 12.14 5.68
C ILE A 90 4.98 11.09 5.60
N ALA A 91 3.88 11.42 4.94
CA ALA A 91 2.81 10.46 4.64
C ALA A 91 3.14 9.67 3.36
N TRP A 92 2.97 8.35 3.42
CA TRP A 92 3.08 7.45 2.27
C TRP A 92 1.68 7.10 1.77
N LYS A 93 1.34 7.45 0.52
CA LYS A 93 -0.03 7.22 -0.01
C LYS A 93 -0.41 5.74 -0.10
N GLY A 94 0.57 4.86 -0.32
CA GLY A 94 0.34 3.42 -0.29
C GLY A 94 -0.12 2.88 1.08
N ASN A 95 -0.04 3.68 2.15
CA ASN A 95 -0.62 3.33 3.46
C ASN A 95 -2.14 3.18 3.44
N LEU A 96 -2.80 3.59 2.36
CA LEU A 96 -4.18 3.20 2.11
C LEU A 96 -4.36 1.68 2.05
N ILE A 97 -3.38 0.93 1.51
CA ILE A 97 -3.53 -0.51 1.25
C ILE A 97 -2.46 -1.42 1.85
N CYS A 98 -1.29 -0.90 2.17
CA CYS A 98 -0.18 -1.66 2.74
C CYS A 98 0.53 -0.88 3.86
N ASN A 99 1.48 -1.50 4.55
CA ASN A 99 2.38 -0.82 5.47
C ASN A 99 3.79 -1.41 5.38
N ILE A 100 4.80 -0.68 5.87
CA ILE A 100 6.15 -1.21 5.96
C ILE A 100 6.18 -2.49 6.81
N ALA A 101 6.92 -3.48 6.34
CA ALA A 101 7.13 -4.74 7.04
C ALA A 101 8.22 -4.59 8.11
N PHE A 102 8.17 -5.41 9.15
CA PHE A 102 9.18 -5.44 10.21
C PHE A 102 9.70 -6.88 10.38
N ASN A 103 10.97 -7.02 10.77
CA ASN A 103 11.54 -8.31 11.15
C ASN A 103 11.08 -8.75 12.56
N GLY A 104 11.54 -9.91 13.03
CA GLY A 104 11.18 -10.45 14.35
C GLY A 104 11.62 -9.58 15.54
N ASP A 105 12.54 -8.64 15.33
CA ASP A 105 13.03 -7.70 16.34
C ASP A 105 12.31 -6.35 16.29
N GLY A 106 11.32 -6.19 15.41
CA GLY A 106 10.59 -4.94 15.22
C GLY A 106 11.37 -3.88 14.44
N ILE A 107 12.38 -4.27 13.68
CA ILE A 107 13.16 -3.38 12.80
C ILE A 107 12.52 -3.39 11.41
N GLU A 108 12.35 -2.20 10.83
CA GLU A 108 11.81 -2.04 9.48
C GLU A 108 12.57 -2.85 8.44
N LEU A 109 11.85 -3.48 7.51
CA LEU A 109 12.43 -4.08 6.32
C LEU A 109 12.68 -3.01 5.25
N SER A 110 13.77 -2.25 5.44
CA SER A 110 14.18 -1.17 4.55
C SER A 110 15.68 -1.13 4.27
N PRO A 111 16.11 -0.45 3.17
CA PRO A 111 17.52 -0.18 2.93
C PRO A 111 18.15 0.69 4.02
N ASN A 112 17.39 1.63 4.58
CA ASN A 112 17.85 2.54 5.63
C ASN A 112 18.19 1.81 6.93
N ALA A 113 17.40 0.78 7.27
CA ALA A 113 17.65 -0.08 8.42
C ALA A 113 18.71 -1.18 8.15
N GLY A 114 19.19 -1.32 6.90
CA GLY A 114 20.17 -2.33 6.52
C GLY A 114 19.64 -3.77 6.53
N THR A 115 18.32 -3.96 6.56
CA THR A 115 17.65 -5.27 6.66
C THR A 115 17.37 -5.89 5.30
N THR A 116 17.15 -5.08 4.27
CA THR A 116 16.75 -5.52 2.92
C THR A 116 17.26 -4.55 1.84
N LEU A 117 17.34 -4.99 0.59
CA LEU A 117 17.74 -4.13 -0.55
C LEU A 117 16.64 -3.17 -1.03
N TYR A 118 15.38 -3.46 -0.71
CA TYR A 118 14.21 -2.68 -1.06
C TYR A 118 13.30 -2.52 0.16
N TYR A 119 12.54 -1.42 0.20
CA TYR A 119 11.44 -1.28 1.15
C TYR A 119 10.43 -2.41 0.89
N THR A 120 10.19 -3.21 1.91
CA THR A 120 9.22 -4.29 1.87
C THR A 120 7.94 -3.84 2.56
N TYR A 121 6.80 -4.04 1.92
CA TYR A 121 5.49 -3.70 2.44
C TYR A 121 4.60 -4.94 2.53
N VAL A 122 3.74 -4.99 3.53
CA VAL A 122 2.71 -6.01 3.69
C VAL A 122 1.35 -5.36 3.51
N VAL A 123 0.49 -5.99 2.71
CA VAL A 123 -0.89 -5.56 2.49
C VAL A 123 -1.66 -5.65 3.81
N HIS A 124 -2.53 -4.67 4.06
CA HIS A 124 -3.40 -4.68 5.24
C HIS A 124 -4.28 -5.94 5.23
N GLN A 125 -4.39 -6.60 6.37
CA GLN A 125 -5.12 -7.86 6.53
C GLN A 125 -6.52 -7.83 5.90
N GLU A 126 -7.24 -6.73 6.11
CA GLU A 126 -8.62 -6.58 5.65
C GLU A 126 -8.75 -6.44 4.13
N LEU A 127 -7.65 -6.18 3.41
CA LEU A 127 -7.63 -6.04 1.95
C LEU A 127 -6.97 -7.24 1.25
N PHE A 128 -6.38 -8.15 2.02
CA PHE A 128 -5.70 -9.32 1.52
C PHE A 128 -6.69 -10.39 1.06
N ILE A 129 -6.51 -10.91 -0.16
CA ILE A 129 -7.42 -11.89 -0.79
C ILE A 129 -6.78 -13.26 -1.02
N GLY A 130 -5.49 -13.42 -0.72
CA GLY A 130 -4.73 -14.65 -1.03
C GLY A 130 -5.00 -15.86 -0.14
N LEU A 131 -5.82 -15.73 0.91
CA LEU A 131 -6.14 -16.81 1.87
C LEU A 131 -7.57 -17.34 1.73
N GLY A 132 -8.27 -17.04 0.61
CA GLY A 132 -9.63 -17.49 0.26
C GLY A 132 -10.37 -18.27 1.35
N PHE A 133 -11.19 -17.57 2.14
CA PHE A 133 -12.19 -18.23 2.99
C PHE A 133 -13.44 -18.56 2.16
#